data_AF-A0A6A2YXL8-F1
#
_entry.id   AF-A0A6A2YXL8-F1
#
_cell.length_a   1.000
_cell.length_b   1.000
_cell.length_c   1.000
_cell.angle_alpha   90.00
_cell.angle_beta   90.00
_cell.angle_gamma   90.00
#
_symmetry.space_group_name_H-M   'P 1'
#
loop_
_entity.id
_entity.type
_entity.pdbx_description
1 polymer ?
#
loop_
_entity_poly.entity_id
_entity_poly.type
_entity_poly.pdbx_seq_one_letter_code
_entity_poly.pdbx_strand_id
1 'polypeptide(L)'
;MIDEMKLADWDINAAASSIERGVVYWKEDDKCFAFESFICREMFKAFHLPYFSIFGSSVPETKKHPRVFFDRFTELKSIKVAEYLAMKPRSTFAKFCRNKYLQVVHPKMESSFFGNLSNREVLSSYRFPHTTFFTSFAEMAKRVWILHCLAFSFVPEASIFQISKGCRFSEVYMESVGEEAFLSSETTPGSEPRVAFTIVPGFRIRATVIQCQVYLSQFKTR
;
A
#
# COMPACT_ATOMS: atom_id res chain seq x y z
N MET A 1 11.14 6.97 -1.73
CA MET A 1 11.67 5.59 -1.80
C MET A 1 12.51 5.42 -3.05
N ILE A 2 11.96 5.63 -4.25
CA ILE A 2 12.75 5.54 -5.49
C ILE A 2 13.95 6.52 -5.47
N ASP A 3 13.77 7.75 -4.97
CA ASP A 3 14.89 8.70 -4.86
C ASP A 3 16.00 8.19 -3.93
N GLU A 4 15.65 7.59 -2.79
CA GLU A 4 16.62 6.95 -1.88
C GLU A 4 17.34 5.78 -2.56
N MET A 5 16.62 5.01 -3.40
CA MET A 5 17.22 3.92 -4.19
C MET A 5 18.20 4.47 -5.22
N LYS A 6 17.87 5.57 -5.91
CA LYS A 6 18.77 6.24 -6.85
C LYS A 6 20.01 6.80 -6.15
N LEU A 7 19.84 7.43 -5.00
CA LEU A 7 20.96 7.95 -4.19
C LEU A 7 21.87 6.84 -3.65
N ALA A 8 21.34 5.63 -3.47
CA ALA A 8 22.08 4.46 -3.04
C ALA A 8 22.62 3.60 -4.21
N ASP A 9 22.60 4.12 -5.45
CA ASP A 9 23.07 3.43 -6.66
C ASP A 9 22.39 2.08 -6.93
N TRP A 10 21.10 1.94 -6.57
CA TRP A 10 20.34 0.73 -6.89
C TRP A 10 20.00 0.63 -8.37
N ASP A 11 20.11 -0.58 -8.92
CA ASP A 11 19.52 -0.91 -10.22
C ASP A 11 17.99 -0.98 -10.09
N ILE A 12 17.32 0.08 -10.53
CA ILE A 12 15.86 0.23 -10.50
C ILE A 12 15.18 -0.81 -11.39
N ASN A 13 15.81 -1.23 -12.49
CA ASN A 13 15.24 -2.24 -13.39
C ASN A 13 15.23 -3.62 -12.74
N ALA A 14 16.36 -4.00 -12.13
CA ALA A 14 16.44 -5.24 -11.34
C ALA A 14 15.49 -5.21 -10.15
N ALA A 15 15.40 -4.08 -9.44
CA ALA A 15 14.50 -3.93 -8.30
C ALA A 15 13.02 -4.05 -8.71
N ALA A 16 12.57 -3.36 -9.77
CA ALA A 16 11.21 -3.49 -10.30
C ALA A 16 10.89 -4.92 -10.74
N SER A 17 11.84 -5.58 -11.42
CA SER A 17 11.71 -6.98 -11.85
C SER A 17 11.66 -7.97 -10.69
N SER A 18 12.27 -7.63 -9.55
CA SER A 18 12.20 -8.43 -8.33
C SER A 18 10.82 -8.37 -7.67
N ILE A 19 10.12 -7.24 -7.81
CA ILE A 19 8.75 -7.05 -7.29
C ILE A 19 7.74 -7.72 -8.22
N GLU A 20 7.75 -7.35 -9.51
CA GLU A 20 6.80 -7.84 -10.51
C GLU A 20 7.54 -8.50 -11.67
N ARG A 21 7.63 -9.82 -11.63
CA ARG A 21 8.42 -10.62 -12.59
C ARG A 21 7.75 -10.70 -13.95
N GLY A 22 8.54 -10.55 -15.02
CA GLY A 22 8.10 -10.80 -16.39
C GLY A 22 7.00 -9.84 -16.86
N VAL A 23 7.04 -8.59 -16.38
CA VAL A 23 6.19 -7.51 -16.89
C VAL A 23 6.94 -6.78 -17.98
N VAL A 24 6.26 -6.55 -19.11
CA VAL A 24 6.74 -5.66 -20.16
C VAL A 24 6.09 -4.30 -19.93
N TYR A 25 6.89 -3.30 -19.55
CA TYR A 25 6.41 -1.95 -19.33
C TYR A 25 6.30 -1.21 -20.66
N TRP A 26 5.23 -0.42 -20.82
CA TRP A 26 5.02 0.43 -21.98
C TRP A 26 6.02 1.59 -22.04
N LYS A 27 6.33 2.17 -20.87
CA LYS A 27 7.35 3.21 -20.72
C LYS A 27 8.40 2.79 -19.71
N GLU A 28 9.61 3.30 -19.88
CA GLU A 28 10.71 3.15 -18.91
C GLU A 28 10.29 3.62 -17.51
N ASP A 29 9.56 4.74 -17.42
CA ASP A 29 9.13 5.37 -16.17
C ASP A 29 8.01 4.61 -15.46
N ASP A 30 7.23 3.78 -16.16
CA ASP A 30 6.12 3.01 -15.58
C ASP A 30 6.60 1.97 -14.55
N LYS A 31 7.90 1.69 -14.49
CA LYS A 31 8.50 0.85 -13.45
C LYS A 31 8.24 1.42 -12.05
N CYS A 32 7.96 2.72 -11.92
CA CYS A 32 7.53 3.32 -10.65
C CYS A 32 6.30 2.62 -10.06
N PHE A 33 5.37 2.16 -10.91
CA PHE A 33 4.13 1.50 -10.48
C PHE A 33 4.39 0.15 -9.80
N ALA A 34 5.49 -0.53 -10.10
CA ALA A 34 5.87 -1.75 -9.37
C ALA A 34 6.19 -1.43 -7.90
N PHE A 35 6.90 -0.34 -7.63
CA PHE A 35 7.20 0.10 -6.26
C PHE A 35 5.95 0.58 -5.54
N GLU A 36 5.07 1.31 -6.22
CA GLU A 36 3.77 1.71 -5.66
C GLU A 36 2.90 0.49 -5.33
N SER A 37 2.85 -0.50 -6.21
CA SER A 37 2.17 -1.78 -5.98
C SER A 37 2.74 -2.52 -4.77
N PHE A 38 4.07 -2.60 -4.65
CA PHE A 38 4.73 -3.18 -3.47
C PHE A 38 4.32 -2.47 -2.18
N ILE A 39 4.42 -1.14 -2.16
CA ILE A 39 4.07 -0.34 -0.98
C ILE A 39 2.58 -0.54 -0.64
N CYS A 40 1.68 -0.45 -1.61
CA CYS A 40 0.25 -0.67 -1.38
C CYS A 40 -0.02 -2.09 -0.85
N ARG A 41 0.59 -3.11 -1.46
CA ARG A 41 0.45 -4.50 -1.00
C ARG A 41 0.86 -4.65 0.46
N GLU A 42 2.02 -4.14 0.86
CA GLU A 42 2.48 -4.24 2.25
C GLU A 42 1.63 -3.38 3.20
N MET A 43 1.22 -2.17 2.80
CA MET A 43 0.42 -1.28 3.62
C MET A 43 -1.01 -1.82 3.85
N PHE A 44 -1.64 -2.39 2.83
CA PHE A 44 -3.00 -2.96 2.89
C PHE A 44 -3.02 -4.44 3.29
N LYS A 45 -1.87 -5.08 3.51
CA LYS A 45 -1.80 -6.46 4.00
C LYS A 45 -2.59 -6.62 5.30
N ALA A 46 -3.53 -7.58 5.30
CA ALA A 46 -4.49 -7.87 6.35
C ALA A 46 -5.57 -6.78 6.61
N PHE A 47 -5.83 -5.89 5.65
CA PHE A 47 -6.86 -4.85 5.79
C PHE A 47 -8.28 -5.41 6.04
N HIS A 48 -8.61 -6.60 5.56
CA HIS A 48 -9.91 -7.25 5.82
C HIS A 48 -10.07 -7.76 7.27
N LEU A 49 -9.03 -7.65 8.11
CA LEU A 49 -9.06 -8.07 9.52
C LEU A 49 -9.04 -6.86 10.45
N PRO A 50 -9.80 -6.87 11.57
CA PRO A 50 -9.74 -5.82 12.56
C PRO A 50 -8.30 -5.50 12.98
N TYR A 51 -7.94 -4.22 12.91
CA TYR A 51 -6.61 -3.73 13.28
C TYR A 51 -5.45 -4.45 12.56
N PHE A 52 -5.65 -4.87 11.31
CA PHE A 52 -4.65 -5.57 10.50
C PHE A 52 -4.08 -6.83 11.17
N SER A 53 -4.86 -7.47 12.06
CA SER A 53 -4.42 -8.61 12.88
C SER A 53 -3.19 -8.33 13.77
N ILE A 54 -2.85 -7.06 14.05
CA ILE A 54 -1.68 -6.69 14.86
C ILE A 54 -1.74 -7.24 16.29
N PHE A 55 -2.96 -7.44 16.80
CA PHE A 55 -3.20 -7.93 18.15
C PHE A 55 -3.55 -9.43 18.20
N GLY A 56 -3.52 -10.15 17.07
CA GLY A 56 -3.95 -11.55 17.00
C GLY A 56 -5.37 -11.76 17.56
N SER A 57 -5.60 -12.87 18.26
CA SER A 57 -6.87 -13.20 18.91
C SER A 57 -7.18 -12.36 20.15
N SER A 58 -6.27 -11.47 20.58
CA SER A 58 -6.40 -10.72 21.85
C SER A 58 -7.28 -9.46 21.76
N VAL A 59 -7.92 -9.18 20.61
CA VAL A 59 -8.82 -8.02 20.47
C VAL A 59 -10.19 -8.33 21.10
N PRO A 60 -10.58 -7.64 22.19
CA PRO A 60 -11.91 -7.82 22.77
C PRO A 60 -12.99 -7.42 21.77
N GLU A 61 -14.14 -8.10 21.80
CA GLU A 61 -15.25 -7.84 20.88
C GLU A 61 -15.76 -6.39 20.95
N THR A 62 -15.74 -5.81 22.15
CA THR A 62 -16.08 -4.39 22.38
C THR A 62 -15.21 -3.43 21.56
N LYS A 63 -13.94 -3.79 21.28
CA LYS A 63 -13.04 -2.98 20.45
C LYS A 63 -13.23 -3.18 18.95
N LYS A 64 -14.04 -4.16 18.54
CA LYS A 64 -14.40 -4.39 17.13
C LYS A 64 -15.69 -3.66 16.73
N HIS A 65 -16.39 -3.05 17.68
CA HIS A 65 -17.63 -2.34 17.41
C HIS A 65 -17.42 -1.17 16.43
N PRO A 66 -18.28 -0.98 15.40
CA PRO A 66 -18.11 0.04 14.36
C PRO A 66 -17.89 1.46 14.91
N ARG A 67 -18.60 1.81 15.98
CA ARG A 67 -18.44 3.11 16.68
C ARG A 67 -17.02 3.36 17.17
N VAL A 68 -16.32 2.34 17.69
CA VAL A 68 -14.92 2.48 18.15
C VAL A 68 -14.00 2.83 16.98
N PHE A 69 -14.23 2.24 15.82
CA PHE A 69 -13.47 2.58 14.62
C PHE A 69 -13.78 4.00 14.13
N PHE A 70 -15.05 4.42 14.16
CA PHE A 70 -15.44 5.79 13.81
C PHE A 70 -14.81 6.85 14.74
N ASP A 71 -14.79 6.58 16.05
CA ASP A 71 -14.16 7.46 17.03
C ASP A 71 -12.65 7.60 16.75
N ARG A 72 -11.96 6.51 16.41
CA ARG A 72 -10.53 6.51 16.03
C ARG A 72 -10.27 7.24 14.72
N PHE A 73 -11.15 7.09 13.73
CA PHE A 73 -11.09 7.86 12.49
C PHE A 73 -11.15 9.35 12.80
N THR A 74 -12.15 9.77 13.57
CA THR A 74 -12.38 11.17 13.94
C THR A 74 -11.21 11.73 14.74
N GLU A 75 -10.68 10.96 15.70
CA GLU A 75 -9.54 11.34 16.53
C GLU A 75 -8.30 11.68 15.69
N LEU A 76 -7.97 10.85 14.69
CA LEU A 76 -6.71 10.99 13.96
C LEU A 76 -6.83 11.86 12.70
N LYS A 77 -8.02 11.96 12.08
CA LYS A 77 -8.21 12.63 10.77
C LYS A 77 -7.54 14.01 10.70
N SER A 78 -7.76 14.85 11.69
CA SER A 78 -7.35 16.27 11.68
C SER A 78 -6.03 16.57 12.41
N ILE A 79 -5.44 15.59 13.12
CA ILE A 79 -4.19 15.80 13.88
C ILE A 79 -2.98 15.45 13.01
N LYS A 80 -1.90 16.24 13.05
CA LYS A 80 -0.66 15.91 12.32
C LYS A 80 -0.04 14.63 12.84
N VAL A 81 0.53 13.81 11.94
CA VAL A 81 1.01 12.47 12.34
C VAL A 81 2.12 12.54 13.38
N ALA A 82 3.06 13.47 13.24
CA ALA A 82 4.17 13.66 14.17
C ALA A 82 3.69 14.04 15.58
N GLU A 83 2.74 14.98 15.67
CA GLU A 83 2.13 15.40 16.94
C GLU A 83 1.39 14.25 17.62
N TYR A 84 0.61 13.48 16.85
CA TYR A 84 -0.14 12.34 17.37
C TYR A 84 0.79 11.25 17.91
N LEU A 85 1.85 10.92 17.18
CA LEU A 85 2.81 9.90 17.59
C LEU A 85 3.63 10.31 18.83
N ALA A 86 3.93 11.61 18.98
CA ALA A 86 4.56 12.15 20.18
C ALA A 86 3.63 12.09 21.40
N MET A 87 2.36 12.45 21.23
CA MET A 87 1.36 12.43 22.32
C MET A 87 0.95 11.00 22.72
N LYS A 88 0.80 10.09 21.75
CA LYS A 88 0.28 8.73 21.98
C LYS A 88 1.17 7.64 21.35
N PRO A 89 2.43 7.48 21.81
CA PRO A 89 3.42 6.56 21.21
C PRO A 89 3.09 5.06 21.37
N ARG A 90 2.11 4.73 22.22
CA ARG A 90 1.63 3.36 22.47
C ARG A 90 0.21 3.09 21.93
N SER A 91 -0.38 4.04 21.20
CA SER A 91 -1.69 3.88 20.55
C SER A 91 -1.73 2.72 19.56
N THR A 92 -2.94 2.31 19.16
CA THR A 92 -3.13 1.30 18.11
C THR A 92 -2.54 1.75 16.78
N PHE A 93 -2.68 3.04 16.44
CA PHE A 93 -2.05 3.62 15.25
C PHE A 93 -0.51 3.61 15.36
N ALA A 94 0.06 3.98 16.50
CA ALA A 94 1.51 3.93 16.71
C ALA A 94 2.07 2.51 16.54
N LYS A 95 1.34 1.49 17.05
CA LYS A 95 1.68 0.08 16.82
C LYS A 95 1.57 -0.32 15.34
N PHE A 96 0.52 0.11 14.64
CA PHE A 96 0.36 -0.09 13.20
C PHE A 96 1.52 0.53 12.41
N CYS A 97 1.83 1.80 12.66
CA CYS A 97 2.88 2.54 11.99
C CYS A 97 4.24 1.85 12.12
N ARG A 98 4.61 1.42 13.35
CA ARG A 98 5.82 0.61 13.59
C ARG A 98 5.83 -0.67 12.77
N ASN A 99 4.79 -1.49 12.88
CA ASN A 99 4.73 -2.78 12.19
C ASN A 99 4.81 -2.62 10.66
N LYS A 100 4.10 -1.63 10.10
CA LYS A 100 4.14 -1.37 8.66
C LYS A 100 5.50 -0.85 8.18
N TYR A 101 6.19 -0.03 8.98
CA TYR A 101 7.54 0.42 8.62
C TYR A 101 8.48 -0.79 8.48
N LEU A 102 8.44 -1.71 9.43
CA LEU A 102 9.27 -2.92 9.42
C LEU A 102 8.93 -3.87 8.26
N GLN A 103 7.68 -3.88 7.79
CA GLN A 103 7.24 -4.67 6.63
C GLN A 103 7.68 -4.03 5.30
N VAL A 104 7.53 -2.71 5.19
CA VAL A 104 7.84 -1.96 3.96
C VAL A 104 9.36 -1.75 3.80
N VAL A 105 10.09 -1.49 4.89
CA VAL A 105 11.51 -1.13 4.87
C VAL A 105 12.36 -2.26 5.46
N HIS A 106 12.75 -3.19 4.58
CA HIS A 106 13.67 -4.27 4.91
C HIS A 106 15.02 -3.74 5.45
N PRO A 107 15.69 -4.45 6.37
CA PRO A 107 17.00 -4.03 6.90
C PRO A 107 18.06 -3.67 5.87
N LYS A 108 18.14 -4.45 4.78
CA LYS A 108 19.04 -4.14 3.65
C LYS A 108 18.68 -2.84 2.93
N MET A 109 17.39 -2.52 2.80
CA MET A 109 16.96 -1.23 2.22
C MET A 109 17.36 -0.08 3.13
N GLU A 110 17.07 -0.19 4.43
CA GLU A 110 17.39 0.87 5.39
C GLU A 110 18.89 1.14 5.50
N SER A 111 19.70 0.09 5.60
CA SER A 111 21.15 0.20 5.62
C SER A 111 21.69 0.81 4.33
N SER A 112 21.06 0.54 3.19
CA SER A 112 21.49 1.11 1.92
C SER A 112 21.08 2.57 1.76
N PHE A 113 19.89 2.96 2.21
CA PHE A 113 19.39 4.33 2.09
C PHE A 113 20.06 5.28 3.08
N PHE A 114 20.32 4.81 4.31
CA PHE A 114 20.75 5.68 5.41
C PHE A 114 22.13 5.34 5.98
N GLY A 115 22.77 4.26 5.50
CA GLY A 115 24.07 3.80 6.01
C GLY A 115 24.03 3.17 7.40
N ASN A 116 22.85 3.00 8.01
CA ASN A 116 22.66 2.44 9.36
C ASN A 116 21.24 1.88 9.54
N LEU A 117 20.93 1.35 10.73
CA LEU A 117 19.61 0.81 11.10
C LEU A 117 18.91 1.63 12.20
N SER A 118 19.27 2.92 12.32
CA SER A 118 18.85 3.78 13.43
C SER A 118 17.34 3.97 13.50
N ASN A 119 16.62 4.03 12.37
CA ASN A 119 15.17 4.19 12.38
C ASN A 119 14.52 2.97 13.07
N ARG A 120 14.97 1.76 12.72
CA ARG A 120 14.47 0.52 13.33
C ARG A 120 14.77 0.42 14.82
N GLU A 121 15.96 0.83 15.24
CA GLU A 121 16.37 0.87 16.64
C GLU A 121 15.48 1.83 17.45
N VAL A 122 15.25 3.03 16.91
CA VAL A 122 14.34 4.02 17.49
C VAL A 122 12.91 3.46 17.60
N LEU A 123 12.38 2.81 16.56
CA LEU A 123 11.04 2.20 16.59
C LEU A 123 10.95 1.08 17.64
N SER A 124 12.03 0.31 17.83
CA SER A 124 12.11 -0.75 18.84
C SER A 124 12.06 -0.20 20.27
N SER A 125 12.55 1.03 20.47
CA SER A 125 12.45 1.76 21.75
C SER A 125 11.08 2.42 22.00
N TYR A 126 10.05 2.08 21.21
CA TYR A 126 8.72 2.71 21.23
C TYR A 126 8.72 4.22 20.91
N ARG A 127 9.79 4.72 20.29
CA ARG A 127 9.91 6.09 19.79
C ARG A 127 9.72 6.12 18.27
N PHE A 128 9.72 7.30 17.69
CA PHE A 128 9.56 7.50 16.25
C PHE A 128 10.71 8.35 15.70
N PRO A 129 11.31 7.97 14.55
CA PRO A 129 12.35 8.76 13.92
C PRO A 129 11.85 10.14 13.47
N HIS A 130 12.71 11.14 13.54
CA HIS A 130 12.43 12.51 13.08
C HIS A 130 13.03 12.78 11.68
N THR A 131 13.13 11.76 10.84
CA THR A 131 13.66 11.89 9.47
C THR A 131 12.56 12.31 8.49
N THR A 132 12.95 12.96 7.39
CA THR A 132 12.04 13.31 6.29
C THR A 132 11.37 12.07 5.70
N PHE A 133 12.16 11.01 5.46
CA PHE A 133 11.68 9.72 4.99
C PHE A 133 10.61 9.13 5.92
N PHE A 134 10.88 9.08 7.24
CA PHE A 134 9.93 8.52 8.19
C PHE A 134 8.66 9.38 8.29
N THR A 135 8.80 10.70 8.21
CA THR A 135 7.66 11.63 8.23
C THR A 135 6.71 11.37 7.05
N SER A 136 7.26 11.25 5.83
CA SER A 136 6.48 10.90 4.64
C SER A 136 5.84 9.52 4.74
N PHE A 137 6.58 8.53 5.25
CA PHE A 137 6.04 7.20 5.52
C PHE A 137 4.88 7.25 6.54
N ALA A 138 5.04 8.00 7.63
CA ALA A 138 4.04 8.10 8.69
C ALA A 138 2.75 8.76 8.18
N GLU A 139 2.84 9.78 7.32
CA GLU A 139 1.67 10.39 6.68
C GLU A 139 0.92 9.40 5.77
N MET A 140 1.65 8.59 4.99
CA MET A 140 1.05 7.49 4.22
C MET A 140 0.37 6.47 5.15
N ALA A 141 1.06 6.04 6.21
CA ALA A 141 0.52 5.11 7.19
C ALA A 141 -0.74 5.66 7.87
N LYS A 142 -0.77 6.95 8.19
CA LYS A 142 -1.96 7.64 8.72
C LYS A 142 -3.13 7.51 7.76
N ARG A 143 -2.94 7.78 6.46
CA ARG A 143 -4.00 7.69 5.44
C ARG A 143 -4.59 6.28 5.35
N VAL A 144 -3.74 5.26 5.33
CA VAL A 144 -4.17 3.85 5.31
C VAL A 144 -4.91 3.48 6.60
N TRP A 145 -4.42 3.94 7.76
CA TRP A 145 -5.05 3.67 9.04
C TRP A 145 -6.44 4.31 9.19
N ILE A 146 -6.59 5.57 8.79
CA ILE A 146 -7.91 6.23 8.86
C ILE A 146 -8.88 5.61 7.85
N LEU A 147 -8.41 5.18 6.68
CA LEU A 147 -9.24 4.43 5.73
C LEU A 147 -9.71 3.10 6.32
N HIS A 148 -8.83 2.36 7.02
CA HIS A 148 -9.20 1.15 7.75
C HIS A 148 -10.26 1.43 8.82
N CYS A 149 -10.06 2.48 9.62
CA CYS A 149 -11.04 2.87 10.63
C CYS A 149 -12.39 3.25 9.99
N LEU A 150 -12.39 3.94 8.86
CA LEU A 150 -13.62 4.27 8.15
C LEU A 150 -14.30 3.00 7.60
N ALA A 151 -13.55 2.09 6.98
CA ALA A 151 -14.06 0.85 6.41
C ALA A 151 -14.80 -0.02 7.45
N PHE A 152 -14.22 -0.15 8.65
CA PHE A 152 -14.81 -0.91 9.77
C PHE A 152 -15.90 -0.15 10.53
N SER A 153 -16.11 1.14 10.25
CA SER A 153 -17.20 1.90 10.84
C SER A 153 -18.55 1.70 10.13
N PHE A 154 -18.54 1.12 8.93
CA PHE A 154 -19.76 0.81 8.17
C PHE A 154 -20.41 -0.50 8.63
N VAL A 155 -21.72 -0.61 8.39
CA VAL A 155 -22.49 -1.84 8.57
C VAL A 155 -23.27 -2.12 7.26
N PRO A 156 -22.96 -3.24 6.55
CA PRO A 156 -21.77 -4.09 6.72
C PRO A 156 -20.46 -3.31 6.44
N GLU A 157 -19.34 -3.83 6.93
CA GLU A 157 -18.01 -3.23 6.75
C GLU A 157 -17.65 -3.14 5.26
N ALA A 158 -16.88 -2.10 4.90
CA ALA A 158 -16.34 -2.00 3.54
C ALA A 158 -15.29 -3.09 3.31
N SER A 159 -15.33 -3.74 2.16
CA SER A 159 -14.37 -4.79 1.79
C SER A 159 -13.35 -4.27 0.78
N ILE A 160 -12.16 -4.85 0.82
CA ILE A 160 -11.05 -4.57 -0.09
C ILE A 160 -10.95 -5.69 -1.13
N PHE A 161 -10.59 -5.36 -2.37
CA PHE A 161 -10.30 -6.37 -3.39
C PHE A 161 -9.09 -5.96 -4.24
N GLN A 162 -8.45 -6.96 -4.84
CA GLN A 162 -7.33 -6.82 -5.77
C GLN A 162 -7.53 -7.78 -6.93
N ILE A 163 -6.96 -7.45 -8.10
CA ILE A 163 -7.08 -8.24 -9.31
C ILE A 163 -5.80 -9.03 -9.54
N SER A 164 -5.99 -10.31 -9.83
CA SER A 164 -4.88 -11.23 -10.09
C SER A 164 -4.24 -10.98 -11.46
N LYS A 165 -2.94 -11.26 -11.54
CA LYS A 165 -2.17 -11.22 -12.77
C LYS A 165 -2.81 -12.12 -13.85
N GLY A 166 -2.87 -11.62 -15.08
CA GLY A 166 -3.43 -12.32 -16.25
C GLY A 166 -4.95 -12.18 -16.41
N CYS A 167 -5.66 -11.57 -15.46
CA CYS A 167 -7.08 -11.28 -15.60
C CYS A 167 -7.34 -10.31 -16.76
N ARG A 168 -8.52 -10.43 -17.39
CA ARG A 168 -9.00 -9.45 -18.37
C ARG A 168 -9.33 -8.13 -17.68
N PHE A 169 -9.10 -7.03 -18.39
CA PHE A 169 -9.49 -5.72 -17.91
C PHE A 169 -11.03 -5.60 -17.85
N SER A 170 -11.55 -4.93 -16.83
CA SER A 170 -12.96 -4.61 -16.70
C SER A 170 -13.09 -3.20 -16.17
N GLU A 171 -13.57 -2.28 -17.01
CA GLU A 171 -13.80 -0.88 -16.65
C GLU A 171 -14.77 -0.72 -15.46
N VAL A 172 -15.62 -1.70 -15.16
CA VAL A 172 -16.52 -1.63 -14.00
C VAL A 172 -15.76 -1.74 -12.66
N TYR A 173 -14.66 -2.49 -12.63
CA TYR A 173 -13.91 -2.78 -11.41
C TYR A 173 -12.50 -2.19 -11.40
N MET A 174 -12.00 -1.74 -12.54
CA MET A 174 -10.59 -1.42 -12.77
C MET A 174 -10.42 -0.10 -13.50
N GLU A 175 -9.41 0.66 -13.09
CA GLU A 175 -8.88 1.84 -13.78
C GLU A 175 -7.46 1.52 -14.25
N SER A 176 -7.16 1.74 -15.54
CA SER A 176 -5.79 1.57 -16.07
C SER A 176 -5.01 2.86 -15.85
N VAL A 177 -3.77 2.76 -15.39
CA VAL A 177 -2.88 3.93 -15.19
C VAL A 177 -2.16 4.40 -16.46
N GLY A 178 -2.34 3.70 -17.59
CA GLY A 178 -1.76 4.05 -18.89
C GLY A 178 -2.71 3.76 -20.04
N GLU A 179 -2.72 4.63 -21.04
CA GLU A 179 -3.58 4.55 -22.23
C GLU A 179 -2.94 3.68 -23.34
N GLU A 180 -1.62 3.49 -23.29
CA GLU A 180 -0.82 2.77 -24.28
C GLU A 180 -1.27 1.32 -24.45
N ALA A 181 -1.76 0.73 -23.36
CA ALA A 181 -2.32 -0.62 -23.38
C ALA A 181 -3.48 -0.75 -24.38
N PHE A 182 -4.35 0.25 -24.46
CA PHE A 182 -5.53 0.23 -25.32
C PHE A 182 -5.14 0.49 -26.78
N LEU A 183 -4.23 1.44 -27.04
CA LEU A 183 -3.75 1.76 -28.39
C LEU A 183 -3.09 0.55 -29.09
N SER A 184 -2.38 -0.29 -28.34
CA SER A 184 -1.75 -1.50 -28.88
C SER A 184 -2.76 -2.60 -29.29
N SER A 185 -3.92 -2.64 -28.62
CA SER A 185 -4.96 -3.64 -28.86
C SER A 185 -5.71 -3.38 -30.17
N GLU A 186 -5.81 -2.11 -30.57
CA GLU A 186 -6.39 -1.69 -31.85
C GLU A 186 -5.50 -2.06 -33.04
N THR A 187 -4.18 -2.13 -32.83
CA THR A 187 -3.20 -2.38 -33.89
C THR A 187 -2.86 -3.86 -34.07
N THR A 188 -3.13 -4.72 -33.09
CA THR A 188 -2.87 -6.17 -33.17
C THR A 188 -4.09 -7.00 -32.74
N PRO A 189 -4.90 -7.50 -33.71
CA PRO A 189 -6.05 -8.35 -33.42
C PRO A 189 -5.61 -9.60 -32.64
N GLY A 190 -6.10 -9.75 -31.39
CA GLY A 190 -5.84 -10.90 -30.53
C GLY A 190 -4.90 -10.67 -29.33
N SER A 191 -4.33 -9.46 -29.15
CA SER A 191 -3.50 -9.12 -27.98
C SER A 191 -4.22 -8.22 -26.97
N GLU A 192 -5.39 -8.64 -26.46
CA GLU A 192 -6.05 -7.90 -25.39
C GLU A 192 -5.09 -7.74 -24.18
N PRO A 193 -4.78 -6.51 -23.77
CA PRO A 193 -3.89 -6.27 -22.65
C PRO A 193 -4.52 -6.85 -21.39
N ARG A 194 -3.70 -7.54 -20.59
CA ARG A 194 -4.15 -8.18 -19.35
C ARG A 194 -3.52 -7.50 -18.16
N VAL A 195 -4.16 -7.66 -17.01
CA VAL A 195 -3.65 -7.14 -15.75
C VAL A 195 -2.29 -7.76 -15.46
N ALA A 196 -1.26 -6.91 -15.41
CA ALA A 196 0.07 -7.32 -14.98
C ALA A 196 0.09 -7.44 -13.45
N PHE A 197 -0.38 -6.39 -12.76
CA PHE A 197 -0.50 -6.32 -11.30
C PHE A 197 -1.48 -5.21 -10.90
N THR A 198 -1.98 -5.31 -9.66
CA THR A 198 -2.77 -4.24 -9.03
C THR A 198 -1.81 -3.25 -8.36
N ILE A 199 -1.96 -1.96 -8.65
CA ILE A 199 -1.16 -0.89 -8.05
C ILE A 199 -1.82 -0.45 -6.74
N VAL A 200 -3.08 -0.01 -6.83
CA VAL A 200 -3.89 0.40 -5.68
C VAL A 200 -5.10 -0.54 -5.58
N PRO A 201 -5.40 -1.11 -4.40
CA PRO A 201 -6.56 -1.98 -4.23
C PRO A 201 -7.87 -1.21 -4.43
N GLY A 202 -8.90 -1.93 -4.86
CA GLY A 202 -10.27 -1.42 -4.95
C GLY A 202 -11.05 -1.70 -3.67
N PHE A 203 -12.20 -1.05 -3.53
CA PHE A 203 -13.08 -1.20 -2.37
C PHE A 203 -14.52 -1.44 -2.78
N ARG A 204 -15.24 -2.24 -1.99
CA ARG A 204 -16.70 -2.39 -2.11
C ARG A 204 -17.37 -1.90 -0.84
N ILE A 205 -18.27 -0.96 -1.01
CA ILE A 205 -19.06 -0.36 0.05
C ILE A 205 -20.52 -0.61 -0.31
N ARG A 206 -21.13 -1.65 0.27
CA ARG A 206 -22.48 -2.11 -0.12
C ARG A 206 -22.54 -2.40 -1.63
N ALA A 207 -23.37 -1.67 -2.36
CA ALA A 207 -23.52 -1.79 -3.82
C ALA A 207 -22.52 -0.94 -4.61
N THR A 208 -21.79 -0.03 -3.95
CA THR A 208 -20.82 0.85 -4.61
C THR A 208 -19.46 0.17 -4.72
N VAL A 209 -18.89 0.23 -5.92
CA VAL A 209 -17.53 -0.22 -6.22
C VAL A 209 -16.66 1.01 -6.42
N ILE A 210 -15.54 1.05 -5.70
CA ILE A 210 -14.40 1.93 -5.98
C ILE A 210 -13.40 1.06 -6.72
N GLN A 211 -13.09 1.43 -7.96
CA GLN A 211 -12.21 0.67 -8.84
C GLN A 211 -10.81 0.52 -8.22
N CYS A 212 -10.17 -0.60 -8.51
CA CYS A 212 -8.74 -0.74 -8.27
C CYS A 212 -7.95 -0.10 -9.42
N GLN A 213 -6.76 0.42 -9.14
CA GLN A 213 -5.84 0.85 -10.19
C GLN A 213 -4.95 -0.31 -10.59
N VAL A 214 -4.86 -0.60 -11.88
CA VAL A 214 -4.12 -1.73 -12.43
C VAL A 214 -3.13 -1.26 -13.48
N TYR A 215 -1.99 -1.95 -13.55
CA TYR A 215 -1.09 -1.86 -14.69
C TYR A 215 -1.46 -2.94 -15.70
N LEU A 216 -1.68 -2.55 -16.95
CA LEU A 216 -1.95 -3.48 -18.04
C LEU A 216 -0.69 -3.73 -18.85
N SER A 217 -0.45 -4.98 -19.24
CA SER A 217 0.72 -5.34 -20.05
C SER A 217 0.37 -6.43 -21.06
N GLN A 218 1.15 -6.50 -22.14
CA GLN A 218 1.07 -7.61 -23.07
C GLN A 218 1.67 -8.86 -22.43
N PHE A 219 0.88 -9.94 -22.41
CA PHE A 219 1.41 -11.26 -22.11
C PHE A 219 1.78 -11.92 -23.43
N LYS A 220 3.07 -12.20 -23.65
CA LYS A 220 3.46 -13.17 -24.65
C LYS A 220 2.97 -14.53 -24.17
N THR A 221 1.91 -15.06 -24.77
CA THR A 221 1.64 -16.50 -24.70
C THR A 221 2.89 -17.22 -25.18
N ARG A 222 3.51 -18.00 -24.28
CA ARG A 222 4.53 -18.98 -24.66
C ARG A 222 3.92 -20.06 -25.51
#